data_AF-A0A948D695-F1
#
_entry.id   AF-A0A948D695-F1
#
_cell.length_a   1.000
_cell.length_b   1.000
_cell.length_c   1.000
_cell.angle_alpha   90.00
_cell.angle_beta   90.00
_cell.angle_gamma   90.00
#
_symmetry.space_group_name_H-M   'P 1'
#
loop_
_entity.id
_entity.type
_entity.pdbx_description
1 polymer ?
#
loop_
_entity_poly.entity_id
_entity_poly.type
_entity_poly.pdbx_seq_one_letter_code
_entity_poly.pdbx_strand_id
1 'polypeptide(L)' 'MPKSLTYNKKQLERHVEQDDYFGTLATVLNMARQTLEKDMRGPKKNWHIKLLQSLEEDLVYLQKEYKITKK' A
#
# COMPACT_ATOMS: atom_id res chain seq x y z
N MET A 1 13.07 8.91 18.20
CA MET A 1 13.12 7.43 18.12
C MET A 1 12.13 6.98 17.07
N PRO A 2 12.52 6.34 15.95
CA PRO A 2 11.52 5.82 15.02
C PRO A 2 10.95 4.53 15.60
N LYS A 3 9.62 4.46 15.72
CA LYS A 3 8.89 3.27 16.17
C LYS A 3 9.13 2.13 15.17
N SER A 4 9.63 1.00 15.67
CA SER A 4 9.72 -0.27 14.97
C SER A 4 8.31 -0.71 14.51
N LEU A 5 8.03 -0.69 13.21
CA LEU A 5 6.78 -1.18 12.64
C LEU A 5 6.94 -2.64 12.21
N THR A 6 6.85 -3.53 13.19
CA THR A 6 6.66 -4.97 12.94
C THR A 6 5.20 -5.16 12.50
N TYR A 7 4.92 -5.03 11.20
CA TYR A 7 3.57 -5.23 10.66
C TYR A 7 3.27 -6.72 10.51
N ASN A 8 2.24 -7.15 11.25
CA ASN A 8 1.95 -8.54 11.58
C ASN A 8 0.94 -9.10 10.56
N LYS A 9 1.13 -10.34 10.07
CA LYS A 9 0.25 -11.07 9.12
C LYS A 9 -1.26 -10.92 9.43
N LYS A 10 -1.60 -10.78 10.72
CA LYS A 10 -2.95 -10.54 11.25
C LYS A 10 -3.63 -9.23 10.80
N GLN A 11 -2.87 -8.23 10.33
CA GLN A 11 -3.48 -7.03 9.73
C GLN A 11 -3.94 -7.31 8.31
N LEU A 12 -3.12 -8.00 7.52
CA LEU A 12 -3.46 -8.42 6.16
C LEU A 12 -4.72 -9.31 6.15
N GLU A 13 -4.79 -10.27 7.06
CA GLU A 13 -5.95 -11.16 7.21
C GLU A 13 -7.24 -10.38 7.53
N ARG A 14 -7.15 -9.33 8.37
CA ARG A 14 -8.30 -8.47 8.69
C ARG A 14 -8.82 -7.66 7.51
N HIS A 15 -7.93 -7.15 6.65
CA HIS A 15 -8.36 -6.43 5.45
C HIS A 15 -9.09 -7.36 4.48
N VAL A 16 -8.64 -8.61 4.33
CA VAL A 16 -9.34 -9.61 3.49
C VAL A 16 -10.72 -9.97 4.06
N GLU A 17 -10.86 -10.11 5.38
CA GLU A 17 -12.15 -10.39 6.03
C GLU A 17 -13.17 -9.23 5.90
N GLN A 18 -12.72 -8.01 5.64
CA GLN A 18 -13.56 -6.81 5.52
C GLN A 18 -13.96 -6.47 4.08
N ASP A 19 -13.68 -7.35 3.11
CA ASP A 19 -13.75 -7.04 1.67
C ASP A 19 -12.92 -5.78 1.30
N ASP A 20 -11.84 -5.51 2.06
CA ASP A 20 -10.94 -4.37 1.85
C ASP A 20 -9.83 -4.71 0.86
N TYR A 21 -10.25 -5.05 -0.37
CA TYR A 21 -9.35 -5.47 -1.43
C TYR A 21 -8.45 -4.32 -1.90
N PHE A 22 -9.00 -3.11 -2.04
CA PHE A 22 -8.19 -1.97 -2.48
C PHE A 22 -7.27 -1.47 -1.36
N GLY A 23 -7.69 -1.47 -0.09
CA GLY A 23 -6.81 -1.14 1.04
C GLY A 23 -5.71 -2.19 1.25
N THR A 24 -5.99 -3.47 0.97
CA THR A 24 -4.95 -4.51 0.93
C THR A 24 -3.90 -4.18 -0.13
N LEU A 25 -4.32 -3.81 -1.35
CA LEU A 25 -3.40 -3.47 -2.42
C LEU A 25 -2.62 -2.17 -2.13
N ALA A 26 -3.28 -1.16 -1.57
CA ALA A 26 -2.65 0.09 -1.14
C ALA A 26 -1.52 -0.19 -0.13
N THR A 27 -1.78 -1.10 0.82
CA THR A 27 -0.78 -1.55 1.80
C THR A 27 0.41 -2.23 1.13
N VAL A 28 0.18 -3.09 0.13
CA VAL A 28 1.26 -3.73 -0.63
C VAL A 28 2.11 -2.72 -1.39
N LEU A 29 1.49 -1.71 -2.01
CA LEU A 29 2.22 -0.64 -2.70
C LEU A 29 3.03 0.23 -1.75
N ASN A 30 2.49 0.54 -0.57
CA ASN A 30 3.21 1.26 0.47
C ASN A 30 4.45 0.48 0.94
N MET A 31 4.35 -0.84 1.10
CA MET A 31 5.51 -1.70 1.42
C MET A 31 6.56 -1.64 0.31
N ALA A 32 6.16 -1.76 -0.96
CA ALA A 32 7.07 -1.63 -2.09
C ALA A 32 7.76 -0.26 -2.12
N ARG A 33 7.02 0.81 -1.83
CA ARG A 33 7.54 2.19 -1.75
C ARG A 33 8.61 2.30 -0.65
N GLN A 34 8.35 1.77 0.54
CA GLN A 34 9.31 1.78 1.65
C GLN A 34 10.58 0.97 1.33
N THR A 35 10.46 -0.17 0.65
CA THR A 35 11.62 -0.95 0.18
C THR A 35 12.44 -0.14 -0.83
N LEU A 36 11.78 0.51 -1.80
CA LEU A 36 12.47 1.36 -2.79
C LEU A 36 13.11 2.61 -2.14
N GLU A 37 12.46 3.18 -1.14
CA GLU A 37 13.02 4.29 -0.35
C GLU A 37 14.29 3.90 0.37
N LYS A 38 14.37 2.67 0.87
CA LYS A 38 15.54 2.16 1.58
C LYS A 38 16.67 1.76 0.63
N ASP A 39 16.35 1.00 -0.40
CA ASP A 39 17.35 0.25 -1.16
C ASP A 39 17.71 0.89 -2.52
N MET A 40 16.80 1.69 -3.11
CA MET A 40 17.05 2.28 -4.42
C MET A 40 17.90 3.55 -4.33
N ARG A 41 18.88 3.67 -5.24
CA ARG A 41 19.71 4.86 -5.47
C ARG A 41 19.61 5.29 -6.93
N GLY A 42 19.83 6.58 -7.18
CA GLY A 42 19.86 7.14 -8.54
C GLY A 42 18.68 8.06 -8.86
N PRO A 43 18.71 8.71 -10.05
CA PRO A 43 17.87 9.86 -10.37
C PRO A 43 16.38 9.51 -10.50
N LYS A 44 16.04 8.26 -10.80
CA LYS A 44 14.65 7.80 -10.95
C LYS A 44 13.96 7.47 -9.62
N LYS A 45 14.69 7.47 -8.50
CA LYS A 45 14.16 7.12 -7.17
C LYS A 45 12.88 7.88 -6.84
N ASN A 46 12.92 9.20 -6.99
CA ASN A 46 11.80 10.07 -6.63
C ASN A 46 10.59 9.84 -7.53
N TRP A 47 10.78 9.47 -8.80
CA TRP A 47 9.68 9.19 -9.71
C TRP A 47 8.93 7.91 -9.30
N HIS A 48 9.66 6.83 -8.99
CA HIS A 48 9.06 5.58 -8.54
C HIS A 48 8.31 5.73 -7.20
N ILE A 49 8.87 6.49 -6.26
CA ILE A 49 8.22 6.77 -4.97
C ILE A 49 6.91 7.52 -5.18
N LYS A 50 6.93 8.59 -6.00
CA LYS A 50 5.73 9.38 -6.31
C LYS A 50 4.66 8.55 -7.01
N LEU A 51 5.04 7.73 -7.99
CA LEU A 51 4.11 6.86 -8.68
C LEU A 51 3.41 5.90 -7.70
N LEU A 52 4.18 5.24 -6.83
CA LEU A 52 3.60 4.31 -5.85
C LEU A 52 2.70 5.02 -4.85
N GLN A 53 3.07 6.23 -4.43
CA GLN A 53 2.23 7.03 -3.54
C GLN A 53 0.91 7.44 -4.20
N SER A 54 0.93 7.91 -5.46
CA SER A 54 -0.30 8.24 -6.18
C SER A 54 -1.22 7.02 -6.37
N LEU A 55 -0.64 5.86 -6.69
CA LEU A 55 -1.41 4.61 -6.78
C LEU A 55 -2.00 4.18 -5.42
N GLU A 56 -1.28 4.38 -4.31
CA GLU A 56 -1.79 4.15 -2.96
C GLU A 56 -3.01 5.04 -2.68
N GLU A 57 -2.91 6.34 -2.98
CA GLU A 57 -4.00 7.31 -2.81
C GLU A 57 -5.23 6.95 -3.66
N ASP A 58 -5.04 6.57 -4.92
CA ASP A 58 -6.11 6.13 -5.82
C ASP A 58 -6.84 4.88 -5.29
N LEU A 59 -6.11 3.92 -4.72
CA LEU A 59 -6.69 2.70 -4.15
C LEU A 59 -7.49 2.99 -2.88
N VAL A 60 -7.01 3.90 -2.02
CA VAL A 60 -7.77 4.35 -0.85
C VAL A 60 -9.06 5.04 -1.29
N TYR A 61 -9.01 5.87 -2.34
CA TYR A 61 -10.21 6.46 -2.93
C TYR A 61 -11.17 5.39 -3.45
N LEU A 62 -10.66 4.40 -4.21
CA LEU A 62 -11.48 3.32 -4.75
C LEU A 62 -12.14 2.49 -3.65
N GLN A 63 -11.43 2.20 -2.56
CA GLN A 63 -12.01 1.49 -1.40
C GLN A 63 -13.16 2.28 -0.77
N LYS A 64 -13.04 3.61 -0.70
CA LYS A 64 -14.04 4.48 -0.08
C LYS A 64 -15.30 4.60 -0.93
N GLU A 65 -15.15 4.64 -2.24
CA GLU A 65 -16.23 4.99 -3.17
C GLU A 65 -16.82 3.76 -3.91
N TYR A 66 -16.10 2.63 -3.95
CA TYR A 66 -16.49 1.45 -4.73
C TYR A 66 -16.35 0.15 -3.93
N LYS A 67 -17.19 -0.83 -4.24
CA LYS A 67 -17.13 -2.17 -3.67
C LYS A 67 -16.95 -3.21 -4.79
N ILE A 68 -15.97 -4.10 -4.63
CA ILE A 68 -15.82 -5.26 -5.50
C ILE A 68 -16.83 -6.32 -5.06
N THR A 69 -17.75 -6.68 -5.94
CA THR A 69 -18.70 -7.77 -5.72
C THR A 69 -18.25 -9.00 -6.50
N LYS A 70 -18.11 -10.13 -5.80
CA LYS A 70 -17.83 -11.42 -6.43
C LYS A 70 -19.05 -11.86 -7.23
N LYS A 71 -18.86 -12.26 -8.49
CA LYS A 71 -19.88 -12.91 -9.32
C LYS A 71 -20.12 -14.34 -8.88
#